data_AF-A0A368F8F3-F1
#
_entry.id   AF-A0A368F8F3-F1
#
_cell.length_a   1.000
_cell.length_b   1.000
_cell.length_c   1.000
_cell.angle_alpha   90.00
_cell.angle_beta   90.00
_cell.angle_gamma   90.00
#
_symmetry.space_group_name_H-M   'P 1'
#
loop_
_entity.id
_entity.type
_entity.pdbx_description
1 polymer ?
#
loop_
_entity_poly.entity_id
_entity_poly.type
_entity_poly.pdbx_seq_one_letter_code
_entity_poly.pdbx_strand_id
1 'polypeptide(L)'
;AYDRGTAVLSVLKKKLPILDDRALCAEIFTAEKPRYSTVARYVNMLSLLNIALLSEINWFLKTAEMARVYGIQFHEVWSRGSQLRVESMMFRLAHTQNYVLPSVTVSQRIKMEAPEQLQLIMEPLSKVYFDPVIVLDFQVRVGLYF
;
A
#
# COMPACT_ATOMS: atom_id res chain seq x y z
N ALA A 1 -0.13 -10.12 -10.84
CA ALA A 1 -1.04 -10.67 -9.82
C ALA A 1 -0.42 -10.47 -8.45
N TYR A 2 -1.22 -10.29 -7.40
CA TYR A 2 -0.75 -10.12 -6.01
C TYR A 2 -0.78 -11.44 -5.21
N ASP A 3 -0.70 -12.58 -5.89
CA ASP A 3 -0.57 -13.86 -5.22
C ASP A 3 0.82 -14.00 -4.57
N ARG A 4 0.91 -14.90 -3.59
CA ARG A 4 2.13 -15.11 -2.80
C ARG A 4 3.33 -15.51 -3.67
N GLY A 5 3.12 -16.35 -4.70
CA GLY A 5 4.20 -16.79 -5.58
C GLY A 5 4.80 -15.63 -6.37
N THR A 6 3.94 -14.81 -6.97
CA THR A 6 4.36 -13.61 -7.71
C THR A 6 5.02 -12.58 -6.80
N ALA A 7 4.50 -12.37 -5.59
CA ALA A 7 5.09 -11.45 -4.62
C ALA A 7 6.49 -11.90 -4.19
N VAL A 8 6.68 -13.18 -3.83
CA VAL A 8 7.98 -13.75 -3.46
C VAL A 8 8.98 -13.67 -4.63
N LEU A 9 8.53 -13.94 -5.86
CA LEU A 9 9.39 -13.83 -7.04
C LEU A 9 9.80 -12.38 -7.32
N SER A 10 8.87 -11.44 -7.22
CA SER A 10 9.12 -10.04 -7.59
C SER A 10 9.94 -9.31 -6.54
N VAL A 11 9.65 -9.54 -5.25
CA VAL A 11 10.27 -8.85 -4.11
C VAL A 11 11.54 -9.58 -3.65
N LEU A 12 11.46 -10.87 -3.35
CA LEU A 12 12.57 -11.64 -2.78
C LEU A 12 13.47 -12.30 -3.84
N LYS A 13 13.12 -12.20 -5.14
CA LYS A 13 13.82 -12.85 -6.25
C LYS A 13 13.97 -14.37 -6.08
N LYS A 14 13.02 -15.01 -5.39
CA LYS A 14 13.00 -16.46 -5.13
C LYS A 14 11.77 -17.11 -5.75
N LYS A 15 11.91 -18.37 -6.19
CA LYS A 15 10.75 -19.18 -6.60
C LYS A 15 10.14 -19.84 -5.37
N LEU A 16 8.84 -19.69 -5.18
CA LEU A 16 8.08 -20.41 -4.18
C LEU A 16 7.57 -21.71 -4.81
N PRO A 17 7.96 -22.90 -4.34
CA PRO A 17 7.26 -24.13 -4.69
C PRO A 17 5.87 -24.07 -4.03
N ILE A 18 4.86 -23.70 -4.82
CA ILE A 18 3.47 -23.71 -4.36
C ILE A 18 3.04 -25.18 -4.36
N LEU A 19 2.85 -25.74 -3.17
CA LEU A 19 2.17 -27.01 -3.02
C LEU A 19 0.66 -26.75 -3.12
N ASP A 20 -0.01 -27.42 -4.05
CA ASP A 20 -1.47 -27.42 -4.14
C ASP A 20 -2.07 -28.12 -2.91
N ASP A 21 -3.24 -27.67 -2.46
CA ASP A 21 -3.91 -28.18 -1.27
C ASP A 21 -4.18 -29.70 -1.40
N ARG A 22 -4.46 -30.16 -2.64
CA ARG A 22 -4.62 -31.59 -2.94
C ARG A 22 -3.31 -32.37 -2.79
N ALA A 23 -2.20 -31.80 -3.23
CA ALA A 23 -0.88 -32.42 -3.10
C ALA A 23 -0.45 -32.50 -1.63
N LEU A 24 -0.75 -31.47 -0.85
CA LEU A 24 -0.49 -31.45 0.59
C LEU A 24 -1.35 -32.49 1.32
N CYS A 25 -2.65 -32.55 1.02
CA CYS A 25 -3.54 -33.59 1.56
C CYS A 25 -3.08 -35.00 1.15
N ALA A 26 -2.68 -35.21 -0.09
CA ALA A 26 -2.12 -36.49 -0.52
C ALA A 26 -0.89 -36.85 0.31
N GLU A 27 0.09 -35.95 0.50
CA GLU A 27 1.26 -36.22 1.32
C GLU A 27 0.94 -36.55 2.79
N ILE A 28 -0.13 -35.96 3.34
CA ILE A 28 -0.56 -36.20 4.73
C ILE A 28 -1.29 -37.53 4.87
N PHE A 29 -2.23 -37.82 3.97
CA PHE A 29 -3.22 -38.88 4.14
C PHE A 29 -2.91 -40.17 3.38
N THR A 30 -1.97 -40.17 2.42
CA THR A 30 -1.59 -41.39 1.67
C THR A 30 -0.51 -42.23 2.35
N ALA A 31 0.18 -41.68 3.37
CA ALA A 31 1.20 -42.41 4.11
C ALA A 31 0.57 -43.26 5.24
N GLU A 32 1.13 -44.46 5.50
CA GLU A 32 0.71 -45.33 6.63
C GLU A 32 0.76 -44.62 7.99
N LYS A 33 1.61 -43.58 8.11
CA LYS A 33 1.63 -42.66 9.25
C LYS A 33 1.55 -41.22 8.73
N PRO A 34 0.59 -40.41 9.22
CA PRO A 34 0.44 -39.02 8.77
C PRO A 34 1.69 -38.20 9.04
N ARG A 35 2.20 -37.53 7.98
CA ARG A 35 3.45 -36.75 8.01
C ARG A 35 3.21 -35.30 8.44
N TYR A 36 2.70 -35.11 9.66
CA TYR A 36 2.43 -33.77 10.21
C TYR A 36 3.67 -32.85 10.21
N SER A 37 4.87 -33.41 10.32
CA SER A 37 6.13 -32.65 10.28
C SER A 37 6.37 -31.95 8.94
N THR A 38 5.96 -32.54 7.81
CA THR A 38 6.11 -31.91 6.49
C THR A 38 5.21 -30.69 6.36
N VAL A 39 3.96 -30.81 6.82
CA VAL A 39 3.00 -29.70 6.83
C VAL A 39 3.48 -28.57 7.73
N ALA A 40 3.90 -28.91 8.95
CA ALA A 40 4.42 -27.94 9.91
C ALA A 40 5.62 -27.18 9.33
N ARG A 41 6.54 -27.89 8.66
CA ARG A 41 7.70 -27.29 7.98
C ARG A 41 7.27 -26.37 6.83
N TYR A 42 6.28 -26.77 6.02
CA TYR A 42 5.77 -25.94 4.93
C TYR A 42 5.09 -24.67 5.45
N VAL A 43 4.21 -24.78 6.45
CA VAL A 43 3.55 -23.61 7.06
C VAL A 43 4.58 -22.67 7.71
N ASN A 44 5.58 -23.21 8.41
CA ASN A 44 6.67 -22.41 8.97
C ASN A 44 7.45 -21.67 7.87
N MET A 45 7.80 -22.35 6.78
CA MET A 45 8.42 -21.71 5.61
C MET A 45 7.55 -20.56 5.07
N LEU A 46 6.23 -20.73 4.96
CA LEU A 46 5.32 -19.67 4.53
C LEU A 46 5.29 -18.48 5.50
N SER A 47 5.28 -18.72 6.82
CA SER A 47 5.35 -17.65 7.82
C SER A 47 6.66 -16.87 7.75
N LEU A 48 7.80 -17.56 7.62
CA LEU A 48 9.11 -16.93 7.44
C LEU A 48 9.16 -16.09 6.15
N LEU A 49 8.54 -16.57 5.07
CA LEU A 49 8.43 -15.80 3.82
C LEU A 49 7.61 -14.52 3.98
N ASN A 50 6.50 -14.57 4.74
CA ASN A 50 5.71 -13.36 5.01
C ASN A 50 6.54 -12.32 5.78
N ILE A 51 7.30 -12.75 6.79
CA ILE A 51 8.19 -11.87 7.55
C ILE A 51 9.28 -11.30 6.64
N ALA A 52 9.90 -12.13 5.80
CA ALA A 52 10.92 -11.70 4.85
C ALA A 52 10.38 -10.68 3.84
N LEU A 53 9.17 -10.88 3.32
CA LEU A 53 8.51 -9.91 2.43
C LEU A 53 8.30 -8.56 3.10
N LEU A 54 7.75 -8.55 4.33
CA LEU A 54 7.53 -7.32 5.09
C LEU A 54 8.84 -6.60 5.40
N SER A 55 9.90 -7.36 5.68
CA SER A 55 11.24 -6.83 5.91
C SER A 55 11.82 -6.20 4.64
N GLU A 56 11.75 -6.91 3.50
CA GLU A 56 12.33 -6.45 2.23
C GLU A 56 11.69 -5.16 1.74
N ILE A 57 10.37 -5.03 1.88
CA ILE A 57 9.67 -3.78 1.51
C ILE A 57 9.80 -2.68 2.57
N ASN A 58 10.51 -2.95 3.67
CA ASN A 58 10.68 -2.08 4.83
C ASN A 58 9.34 -1.62 5.43
N TRP A 59 8.37 -2.54 5.54
CA TRP A 59 6.99 -2.24 5.90
C TRP A 59 6.89 -1.61 7.29
N PHE A 60 7.59 -2.16 8.29
CA PHE A 60 7.48 -1.71 9.68
C PHE A 60 8.00 -0.28 9.87
N LEU A 61 9.22 0.02 9.41
CA LEU A 61 9.80 1.36 9.56
C LEU A 61 9.01 2.40 8.77
N LYS A 62 8.63 2.09 7.52
CA LYS A 62 7.81 3.00 6.71
C LYS A 62 6.48 3.31 7.38
N THR A 63 5.79 2.29 7.90
CA THR A 63 4.52 2.46 8.61
C THR A 63 4.68 3.27 9.89
N ALA A 64 5.77 3.05 10.65
CA ALA A 64 6.05 3.79 11.87
C ALA A 64 6.36 5.27 11.60
N GLU A 65 7.21 5.57 10.60
CA GLU A 65 7.50 6.94 10.21
C GLU A 65 6.25 7.64 9.66
N MET A 66 5.43 6.95 8.87
CA MET A 66 4.14 7.47 8.43
C MET A 66 3.22 7.78 9.62
N ALA A 67 3.12 6.89 10.62
CA ALA A 67 2.33 7.13 11.83
C ALA A 67 2.79 8.41 12.56
N ARG A 68 4.10 8.60 12.69
CA ARG A 68 4.70 9.78 13.33
C ARG A 68 4.44 11.07 12.53
N VAL A 69 4.57 11.01 11.21
CA VAL A 69 4.34 12.16 10.31
C VAL A 69 2.86 12.55 10.29
N TYR A 70 1.97 11.57 10.13
CA TYR A 70 0.51 11.80 10.14
C TYR A 70 0.00 12.12 11.54
N GLY A 71 0.68 11.67 12.60
CA GLY A 71 0.21 11.79 13.98
C GLY A 71 -1.08 11.01 14.21
N ILE A 72 -1.09 9.75 13.76
CA ILE A 72 -2.19 8.76 13.91
C ILE A 72 -1.62 7.45 14.46
N GLN A 73 -2.50 6.52 14.84
CA GLN A 73 -2.05 5.23 15.38
C GLN A 73 -1.42 4.36 14.28
N PHE A 74 -0.39 3.58 14.63
CA PHE A 74 0.33 2.70 13.68
C PHE A 74 -0.60 1.81 12.85
N HIS A 75 -1.63 1.22 13.49
CA HIS A 75 -2.60 0.38 12.81
C HIS A 75 -3.44 1.16 11.77
N GLU A 76 -3.78 2.42 12.06
CA GLU A 76 -4.61 3.26 11.19
C GLU A 76 -3.89 3.68 9.92
N VAL A 77 -2.55 3.65 9.90
CA VAL A 77 -1.77 3.97 8.70
C VAL A 77 -2.18 3.09 7.52
N TRP A 78 -2.43 1.81 7.75
CA TRP A 78 -2.77 0.87 6.67
C TRP A 78 -4.24 0.44 6.66
N SER A 79 -4.95 0.55 7.79
CA SER A 79 -6.37 0.18 7.87
C SER A 79 -7.34 1.32 7.53
N ARG A 80 -6.90 2.58 7.59
CA ARG A 80 -7.72 3.76 7.32
C ARG A 80 -7.28 4.49 6.05
N GLY A 81 -8.26 5.16 5.42
CA GLY A 81 -8.05 5.92 4.19
C GLY A 81 -7.24 7.21 4.35
N SER A 82 -6.87 7.81 3.23
CA SER A 82 -6.09 9.06 3.17
C SER A 82 -6.78 10.25 3.84
N GLN A 83 -8.12 10.29 3.87
CA GLN A 83 -8.89 11.36 4.51
C GLN A 83 -8.50 11.53 5.99
N LEU A 84 -8.41 10.43 6.76
CA LEU A 84 -8.01 10.49 8.17
C LEU A 84 -6.61 11.11 8.34
N ARG A 85 -5.69 10.79 7.42
CA ARG A 85 -4.31 11.29 7.46
C ARG A 85 -4.29 12.81 7.29
N VAL A 86 -5.02 13.32 6.30
CA VAL A 86 -5.15 14.76 6.03
C VAL A 86 -5.84 15.47 7.20
N GLU A 87 -6.96 14.93 7.67
CA GLU A 87 -7.72 15.51 8.78
C GLU A 87 -6.90 15.59 10.07
N SER A 88 -6.13 14.55 10.40
CA SER A 88 -5.29 14.55 11.60
C SER A 88 -4.22 15.65 11.56
N MET A 89 -3.58 15.86 10.41
CA MET A 89 -2.59 16.92 10.21
C MET A 89 -3.23 18.30 10.26
N MET A 90 -4.34 18.48 9.54
CA MET A 90 -5.08 19.75 9.49
C MET A 90 -5.63 20.14 10.86
N PHE A 91 -6.15 19.18 11.63
CA PHE A 91 -6.67 19.42 12.98
C PHE A 91 -5.58 19.95 13.92
N ARG A 92 -4.37 19.36 13.89
CA ARG A 92 -3.25 19.86 14.69
C ARG A 92 -2.87 21.28 14.28
N LEU A 93 -2.78 21.56 12.98
CA LEU A 93 -2.44 22.90 12.49
C LEU A 93 -3.50 23.94 12.92
N ALA A 94 -4.78 23.64 12.72
CA ALA A 94 -5.87 24.52 13.12
C ALA A 94 -5.87 24.81 14.62
N HIS A 95 -5.63 23.77 15.45
CA HIS A 95 -5.54 23.93 16.90
C HIS A 95 -4.41 24.89 17.30
N THR A 96 -3.24 24.83 16.65
CA THR A 96 -2.13 25.78 16.93
C THR A 96 -2.47 27.23 16.61
N GLN A 97 -3.50 27.47 15.79
CA GLN A 97 -3.94 28.79 15.35
C GLN A 97 -5.29 29.20 15.96
N ASN A 98 -5.81 28.45 16.95
CA ASN A 98 -7.12 28.66 17.58
C ASN A 98 -8.31 28.57 16.62
N TYR A 99 -8.22 27.76 15.57
CA TYR A 99 -9.33 27.44 14.67
C TYR A 99 -10.07 26.16 15.09
N VAL A 100 -11.32 26.05 14.64
CA VAL A 100 -12.16 24.85 14.77
C VAL A 100 -12.41 24.26 13.39
N LEU A 101 -12.25 22.93 13.26
CA LEU A 101 -12.52 22.25 11.99
C LEU A 101 -14.03 22.03 11.79
N PRO A 102 -14.55 22.28 10.58
CA PRO A 102 -15.93 21.92 10.25
C PRO A 102 -16.05 20.39 10.11
N SER A 103 -17.14 19.84 10.65
CA SER A 103 -17.51 18.44 10.44
C SER A 103 -18.58 18.36 9.36
N VAL A 104 -18.24 17.78 8.21
CA VAL A 104 -19.16 17.62 7.08
C VAL A 104 -19.99 16.35 7.27
N THR A 105 -21.30 16.51 7.43
CA THR A 105 -22.24 15.38 7.50
C THR A 105 -22.38 14.68 6.15
N VAL A 106 -22.83 13.42 6.16
CA VAL A 106 -23.11 12.67 4.92
C VAL A 106 -24.12 13.41 4.04
N SER A 107 -25.19 13.96 4.65
CA SER A 107 -26.21 14.74 3.93
C SER A 107 -25.66 16.01 3.28
N GLN A 108 -24.69 16.69 3.93
CA GLN A 108 -24.02 17.84 3.32
C GLN A 108 -23.09 17.40 2.19
N ARG A 109 -22.36 16.30 2.36
CA ARG A 109 -21.45 15.75 1.33
C ARG A 109 -22.19 15.41 0.04
N ILE A 110 -23.37 14.80 0.14
CA ILE A 110 -24.19 14.44 -1.02
C ILE A 110 -24.66 15.68 -1.80
N LYS A 111 -24.81 16.83 -1.13
CA LYS A 111 -25.22 18.10 -1.72
C LYS A 111 -24.04 18.92 -2.26
N MET A 112 -22.81 18.43 -2.14
CA MET A 112 -21.65 19.15 -2.69
C MET A 112 -21.72 19.12 -4.20
N GLU A 113 -21.52 20.28 -4.81
CA GLU A 113 -21.43 20.40 -6.27
C GLU A 113 -20.26 19.60 -6.82
N ALA A 114 -20.41 19.15 -8.06
CA ALA A 114 -19.32 18.49 -8.77
C ALA A 114 -18.15 19.48 -8.98
N PRO A 115 -16.89 18.99 -9.05
CA PRO A 115 -15.76 19.85 -9.38
C PRO A 115 -15.98 20.60 -10.70
N GLU A 116 -15.90 21.93 -10.66
CA GLU A 116 -16.15 22.79 -11.83
C GLU A 116 -15.05 22.70 -12.89
N GLN A 117 -13.81 22.49 -12.45
CA GLN A 117 -12.64 22.52 -13.33
C GLN A 117 -11.97 21.15 -13.41
N LEU A 118 -11.77 20.70 -14.64
CA LEU A 118 -11.06 19.47 -14.96
C LEU A 118 -9.59 19.77 -15.29
N GLN A 119 -8.74 18.78 -15.05
CA GLN A 119 -7.33 18.84 -15.44
C GLN A 119 -7.19 18.96 -16.97
N LEU A 120 -6.21 19.75 -17.43
CA LEU A 120 -5.85 19.81 -18.84
C LEU A 120 -5.06 18.56 -19.23
N ILE A 121 -5.62 17.76 -20.13
CA ILE A 121 -4.93 16.66 -20.80
C ILE A 121 -4.77 17.07 -22.26
N MET A 122 -3.52 17.20 -22.71
CA MET A 122 -3.25 17.48 -24.13
C MET A 122 -3.48 16.21 -24.94
N GLU A 123 -4.13 16.35 -26.10
CA GLU A 123 -4.28 15.24 -27.05
C GLU A 123 -2.90 14.82 -27.59
N PRO A 124 -2.52 13.53 -27.44
CA PRO A 124 -1.23 13.07 -27.90
C PRO A 124 -1.20 12.97 -29.43
N LEU A 125 -0.12 13.47 -30.03
CA LEU A 125 0.14 13.26 -31.45
C LEU A 125 0.69 11.84 -31.65
N SER A 126 -0.18 10.93 -32.09
CA SER A 126 0.13 9.52 -32.36
C SER A 126 1.02 9.36 -33.59
N LYS A 127 2.34 9.26 -33.38
CA LYS A 127 3.34 8.97 -34.41
C LYS A 127 4.61 8.37 -33.81
N VAL A 128 5.46 7.83 -34.67
CA VAL A 128 6.84 7.46 -34.30
C VAL A 128 7.72 8.71 -34.38
N TYR A 129 8.52 8.96 -33.34
CA TYR A 129 9.46 10.08 -33.27
C TYR A 129 10.88 9.55 -33.45
N PHE A 130 11.58 10.05 -34.47
CA PHE A 130 12.99 9.71 -34.72
C PHE A 130 13.95 10.70 -34.04
N ASP A 131 13.48 11.93 -33.81
CA ASP A 131 14.22 12.97 -33.09
C ASP A 131 14.02 12.84 -31.56
N PRO A 132 14.97 13.33 -30.73
CA PRO A 132 14.83 13.32 -29.27
C PRO A 132 13.57 14.03 -28.78
N VAL A 133 12.88 13.41 -27.80
CA VAL A 133 11.69 13.98 -27.15
C VAL A 133 12.06 14.41 -25.73
N ILE A 134 11.94 15.70 -25.44
CA ILE A 134 12.18 16.24 -24.09
C ILE A 134 10.90 16.09 -23.26
N VAL A 135 11.03 15.48 -22.09
CA VAL A 135 9.94 15.35 -21.11
C VAL A 135 10.19 16.34 -19.97
N LEU A 136 9.27 17.28 -19.79
CA LEU A 136 9.30 18.25 -18.69
C LEU A 136 8.16 17.93 -17.73
N ASP A 137 8.45 17.98 -16.43
CA ASP A 137 7.48 17.78 -15.37
C ASP A 137 7.63 18.87 -14.30
N PHE A 138 6.52 19.26 -13.67
CA PHE A 138 6.52 20.26 -12.62
C PHE A 138 6.86 19.59 -11.29
N GLN A 139 8.00 19.96 -10.70
CA GLN A 139 8.33 19.49 -9.36
C GLN A 139 7.57 20.32 -8.31
N VAL A 140 6.82 19.62 -7.44
CA VAL A 140 6.32 20.24 -6.20
C VAL A 140 7.50 20.48 -5.27
N ARG A 141 7.99 21.72 -5.19
CA ARG A 141 8.86 22.14 -4.07
C ARG A 141 7.97 22.43 -2.87
N VAL A 142 8.05 21.58 -1.84
CA VAL A 142 7.57 21.94 -0.51
C VAL A 142 8.60 22.91 0.08
N GLY A 143 8.49 24.19 -0.29
CA GLY A 143 9.19 25.26 0.39
C GLY A 143 8.49 25.53 1.71
N LEU A 144 9.13 25.18 2.83
CA LEU A 144 8.87 25.85 4.11
C LEU A 144 9.30 27.30 3.96
N TYR A 145 8.45 28.13 3.36
CA TYR A 145 8.52 29.58 3.54
C TYR A 145 7.63 29.90 4.75
N PHE A 146 8.22 29.72 5.93
CA PHE A 146 7.96 30.57 7.08
C PHE A 146 9.16 31.52 7.21
#